data_AF-A0A7Y5M075-F1
#
_entry.id   AF-A0A7Y5M075-F1
#
_cell.length_a   1.000
_cell.length_b   1.000
_cell.length_c   1.000
_cell.angle_alpha   90.00
_cell.angle_beta   90.00
_cell.angle_gamma   90.00
#
_symmetry.space_group_name_H-M   'P 1'
#
loop_
_entity.id
_entity.type
_entity.pdbx_description
1 polymer ?
#
loop_
_entity_poly.entity_id
_entity_poly.type
_entity_poly.pdbx_seq_one_letter_code
_entity_poly.pdbx_strand_id
1 'polypeptide(L)'
;MPPSPPSPEPPSPPPPVSAAPLLRLAPILLLALLLAAGGWWLSRPAAADRGPAAVFDYVRDRTLAGDGGALWRMMLPPARRDYEGFLKNMREGRPPEVAKRYRDRTGITPEDVARLGPEAIMAREQTALAKEMWEGSRVYDVEVRGEGAILRSTLRDGSERAWFLRLIDGAWRVDNLQAVTDAEGRYLGRADGTVPPEWRRPRQAGDGPAPPERLR
;
A
#
# COMPACT_ATOMS: atom_id res chain seq x y z
N MET A 1 -78.95 -25.09 -38.17
CA MET A 1 -77.97 -24.11 -37.66
C MET A 1 -76.92 -24.88 -36.88
N PRO A 2 -75.63 -24.81 -37.23
CA PRO A 2 -74.58 -25.51 -36.48
C PRO A 2 -74.38 -24.86 -35.10
N PRO A 3 -74.04 -25.65 -34.06
CA PRO A 3 -73.77 -25.12 -32.72
C PRO A 3 -72.48 -24.30 -32.70
N SER A 4 -72.50 -23.19 -31.94
CA SER A 4 -71.34 -22.34 -31.71
C SER A 4 -70.21 -23.12 -31.02
N PRO A 5 -68.94 -22.89 -31.39
CA PRO A 5 -67.81 -23.48 -30.69
C PRO A 5 -67.71 -22.92 -29.26
N PRO A 6 -67.26 -23.73 -28.29
CA PRO A 6 -67.09 -23.29 -26.91
C PRO A 6 -66.01 -22.20 -26.81
N SER A 7 -66.27 -21.20 -25.97
CA SER A 7 -65.32 -20.13 -25.69
C SER A 7 -64.04 -20.69 -25.04
N PRO A 8 -62.85 -20.21 -25.46
CA PRO A 8 -61.60 -20.63 -24.83
C PRO A 8 -61.56 -20.16 -23.37
N GLU A 9 -61.19 -21.09 -22.50
CA GLU A 9 -61.03 -20.87 -21.07
C GLU A 9 -59.88 -19.87 -20.81
N PRO A 10 -60.04 -18.89 -19.89
CA PRO A 10 -58.98 -17.93 -19.61
C PRO A 10 -57.76 -18.62 -18.97
N PRO A 11 -56.53 -18.22 -19.33
CA PRO A 11 -55.33 -18.82 -18.75
C PRO A 11 -55.27 -18.55 -17.24
N SER A 12 -54.95 -19.60 -16.48
CA SER A 12 -54.76 -19.51 -15.03
C SER A 12 -53.66 -18.50 -14.66
N PRO A 13 -53.82 -17.74 -13.56
CA PRO A 13 -52.79 -16.82 -13.11
C PRO A 13 -51.51 -17.58 -12.73
N PRO A 14 -50.32 -17.02 -12.99
CA PRO A 14 -49.07 -17.63 -12.58
C PRO A 14 -49.01 -17.74 -11.04
N PRO A 15 -48.34 -18.77 -10.49
CA PRO A 15 -48.19 -18.91 -9.05
C PRO A 15 -47.42 -17.71 -8.47
N PRO A 16 -47.70 -17.31 -7.21
CA PRO A 16 -46.96 -16.24 -6.56
C PRO A 16 -45.48 -16.62 -6.46
N VAL A 17 -44.61 -15.79 -7.01
CA VAL A 17 -43.16 -15.91 -6.86
C VAL A 17 -42.84 -15.63 -5.39
N SER A 18 -42.53 -16.68 -4.64
CA SER A 18 -42.14 -16.59 -3.25
C SER A 18 -40.79 -15.86 -3.14
N ALA A 19 -40.80 -14.60 -2.70
CA ALA A 19 -39.63 -13.75 -2.47
C ALA A 19 -38.81 -14.17 -1.22
N ALA A 20 -38.82 -15.46 -0.88
CA ALA A 20 -38.36 -15.98 0.40
C ALA A 20 -36.87 -16.40 0.54
N PRO A 21 -35.97 -16.37 -0.49
CA PRO A 21 -34.56 -16.71 -0.23
C PRO A 21 -33.67 -15.50 0.08
N LEU A 22 -34.05 -14.28 -0.29
CA LEU A 22 -33.16 -13.10 -0.19
C LEU A 22 -33.02 -12.56 1.24
N LEU A 23 -34.04 -12.72 2.10
CA LEU A 23 -34.01 -12.25 3.49
C LEU A 23 -33.16 -13.12 4.43
N ARG A 24 -32.81 -14.35 4.03
CA ARG A 24 -31.96 -15.25 4.84
C ARG A 24 -30.46 -15.01 4.68
N LEU A 25 -30.04 -14.32 3.62
CA LEU A 25 -28.63 -13.98 3.38
C LEU A 25 -28.24 -12.59 3.93
N ALA A 26 -29.23 -11.74 4.23
CA ALA A 26 -29.02 -10.42 4.81
C ALA A 26 -28.17 -10.43 6.10
N PRO A 27 -28.39 -11.31 7.10
CA PRO A 27 -27.56 -11.31 8.30
C PRO A 27 -26.13 -11.79 8.04
N ILE A 28 -25.91 -12.69 7.07
CA ILE A 28 -24.57 -13.18 6.70
C ILE A 28 -23.80 -12.09 5.95
N LEU A 29 -24.46 -11.38 5.04
CA LEU A 29 -23.90 -10.20 4.35
C LEU A 29 -23.59 -9.06 5.33
N LEU A 30 -24.47 -8.80 6.31
CA LEU A 30 -24.24 -7.79 7.34
C LEU A 30 -23.08 -8.18 8.26
N LEU A 31 -22.97 -9.47 8.64
CA LEU A 31 -21.87 -9.97 9.46
C LEU A 31 -20.54 -9.95 8.68
N ALA A 32 -20.55 -10.27 7.39
CA ALA A 32 -19.38 -10.16 6.52
C ALA A 32 -18.96 -8.70 6.31
N LEU A 33 -19.90 -7.76 6.19
CA LEU A 33 -19.63 -6.32 6.12
C LEU A 33 -19.08 -5.78 7.45
N LEU A 34 -19.62 -6.23 8.59
CA LEU A 34 -19.12 -5.85 9.92
C LEU A 34 -17.75 -6.46 10.23
N LEU A 35 -17.45 -7.66 9.74
CA LEU A 35 -16.11 -8.25 9.85
C LEU A 35 -15.11 -7.59 8.88
N ALA A 36 -15.54 -7.20 7.68
CA ALA A 36 -14.71 -6.44 6.74
C ALA A 36 -14.39 -5.03 7.27
N ALA A 37 -15.37 -4.35 7.87
CA ALA A 37 -15.18 -3.03 8.49
C ALA A 37 -14.43 -3.12 9.84
N GLY A 38 -14.77 -4.10 10.67
CA GLY A 38 -14.16 -4.32 11.99
C GLY A 38 -12.72 -4.84 11.91
N GLY A 39 -12.40 -5.70 10.94
CA GLY A 39 -11.04 -6.15 10.67
C GLY A 39 -10.12 -5.01 10.23
N TRP A 40 -10.67 -3.99 9.55
CA TRP A 40 -9.91 -2.80 9.13
C TRP A 40 -9.55 -1.90 10.33
N TRP A 41 -10.44 -1.79 11.31
CA TRP A 41 -10.24 -0.97 12.49
C TRP A 41 -9.34 -1.63 13.54
N LEU A 42 -9.48 -2.94 13.76
CA LEU A 42 -8.65 -3.73 14.69
C LEU A 42 -7.21 -3.94 14.20
N SER A 43 -6.97 -3.82 12.89
CA SER A 43 -5.62 -3.96 12.30
C SER A 43 -4.85 -2.64 12.22
N ARG A 44 -5.41 -1.54 12.73
CA ARG A 44 -4.79 -0.21 12.70
C ARG A 44 -3.68 -0.13 13.75
N PRO A 45 -2.40 -0.03 13.38
CA PRO A 45 -1.33 0.12 14.35
C PRO A 45 -1.47 1.47 15.04
N ALA A 46 -1.35 1.52 16.36
CA ALA A 46 -1.46 2.76 17.15
C ALA A 46 -0.45 3.84 16.70
N ALA A 47 0.61 3.46 16.00
CA ALA A 47 1.55 4.38 15.37
C ALA A 47 0.90 5.26 14.28
N ALA A 48 -0.09 4.74 13.56
CA ALA A 48 -0.85 5.50 12.55
C ALA A 48 -1.55 6.73 13.14
N ASP A 49 -1.84 6.71 14.44
CA ASP A 49 -2.58 7.78 15.12
C ASP A 49 -1.67 8.87 15.67
N ARG A 50 -0.37 8.56 15.80
CA ARG A 50 0.61 9.42 16.47
C ARG A 50 1.31 10.40 15.55
N GLY A 51 1.25 10.18 14.23
CA GLY A 51 1.82 11.07 13.23
C GLY A 51 2.71 10.37 12.20
N PRO A 52 3.19 11.10 11.17
CA PRO A 52 3.98 10.52 10.09
C PRO A 52 5.31 9.90 10.55
N ALA A 53 6.02 10.54 11.48
CA ALA A 53 7.28 10.00 12.02
C ALA A 53 7.06 8.69 12.77
N ALA A 54 5.98 8.58 13.55
CA ALA A 54 5.66 7.37 14.29
C ALA A 54 5.35 6.18 13.37
N VAL A 55 4.77 6.42 12.20
CA VAL A 55 4.57 5.39 11.16
C VAL A 55 5.92 4.81 10.72
N PHE A 56 6.91 5.67 10.46
CA PHE A 56 8.25 5.23 10.09
C PHE A 56 8.93 4.45 11.22
N ASP A 57 8.94 4.98 12.44
CA ASP A 57 9.54 4.30 13.59
C ASP A 57 8.90 2.93 13.83
N TYR A 58 7.57 2.83 13.73
CA TYR A 58 6.88 1.55 13.80
C TYR A 58 7.34 0.56 12.73
N VAL A 59 7.43 0.98 11.46
CA VAL A 59 7.89 0.08 10.39
C VAL A 59 9.33 -0.35 10.63
N ARG A 60 10.22 0.58 10.99
CA ARG A 60 11.63 0.32 11.30
C ARG A 60 11.74 -0.72 12.41
N ASP A 61 11.13 -0.43 13.56
CA ASP A 61 11.31 -1.22 14.78
C ASP A 61 10.72 -2.63 14.60
N ARG A 62 9.57 -2.75 13.93
CA ARG A 62 8.97 -4.05 13.60
C ARG A 62 9.82 -4.85 12.62
N THR A 63 10.36 -4.20 11.58
CA THR A 63 11.21 -4.86 10.60
C THR A 63 12.51 -5.36 11.24
N LEU A 64 13.13 -4.55 12.10
CA LEU A 64 14.30 -4.95 12.89
C LEU A 64 14.00 -6.11 13.86
N ALA A 65 12.76 -6.19 14.35
CA ALA A 65 12.27 -7.31 15.14
C ALA A 65 11.85 -8.55 14.32
N GLY A 66 12.08 -8.55 12.99
CA GLY A 66 11.78 -9.68 12.10
C GLY A 66 10.38 -9.69 11.49
N ASP A 67 9.61 -8.62 11.67
CA ASP A 67 8.28 -8.44 11.06
C ASP A 67 8.36 -7.50 9.86
N GLY A 68 8.97 -7.98 8.77
CA GLY A 68 9.05 -7.22 7.52
C GLY A 68 7.69 -6.92 6.87
N GLY A 69 6.61 -7.56 7.32
CA GLY A 69 5.24 -7.28 6.85
C GLY A 69 4.65 -5.99 7.43
N ALA A 70 5.32 -5.34 8.39
CA ALA A 70 4.83 -4.12 9.03
C ALA A 70 4.57 -2.99 8.03
N LEU A 71 5.40 -2.87 7.01
CA LEU A 71 5.24 -1.88 5.96
C LEU A 71 3.95 -2.09 5.17
N TRP A 72 3.69 -3.31 4.72
CA TRP A 72 2.50 -3.65 3.94
C TRP A 72 1.20 -3.24 4.64
N ARG A 73 1.14 -3.43 5.97
CA ARG A 73 -0.01 -3.04 6.81
C ARG A 73 -0.19 -1.53 6.93
N MET A 74 0.87 -0.75 6.72
CA MET A 74 0.80 0.72 6.71
C MET A 74 0.47 1.29 5.32
N MET A 75 0.62 0.51 4.26
CA MET A 75 0.40 0.95 2.88
C MET A 75 -1.09 1.03 2.51
N LEU A 76 -1.44 2.12 1.83
CA LEU A 76 -2.72 2.27 1.15
C LEU A 76 -2.77 1.38 -0.13
N PRO A 77 -3.97 1.07 -0.64
CA PRO A 77 -4.12 0.30 -1.87
C PRO A 77 -3.33 0.82 -3.08
N PRO A 78 -3.22 2.15 -3.34
CA PRO A 78 -2.36 2.67 -4.41
C PRO A 78 -0.89 2.25 -4.26
N ALA A 79 -0.29 2.46 -3.08
CA ALA A 79 1.09 2.05 -2.80
C ALA A 79 1.31 0.54 -3.00
N ARG A 80 0.32 -0.29 -2.62
CA ARG A 80 0.39 -1.74 -2.81
C ARG A 80 0.40 -2.12 -4.29
N ARG A 81 -0.41 -1.45 -5.11
CA ARG A 81 -0.41 -1.64 -6.58
C ARG A 81 0.93 -1.23 -7.21
N ASP A 82 1.55 -0.15 -6.72
CA ASP A 82 2.88 0.26 -7.18
C ASP A 82 3.91 -0.85 -6.92
N TYR A 83 3.87 -1.46 -5.72
CA TYR A 83 4.73 -2.59 -5.39
C TYR A 83 4.44 -3.85 -6.23
N GLU A 84 3.17 -4.16 -6.48
CA GLU A 84 2.78 -5.25 -7.38
C GLU A 84 3.30 -5.01 -8.81
N GLY A 85 3.27 -3.77 -9.30
CA GLY A 85 3.87 -3.38 -10.58
C GLY A 85 5.39 -3.59 -10.61
N PHE A 86 6.08 -3.23 -9.53
CA PHE A 86 7.50 -3.52 -9.36
C PHE A 86 7.78 -5.04 -9.41
N LEU A 87 7.02 -5.85 -8.67
CA LEU A 87 7.17 -7.29 -8.68
C LEU A 87 6.92 -7.92 -10.05
N LYS A 88 5.95 -7.39 -10.80
CA LYS A 88 5.73 -7.81 -12.19
C LYS A 88 6.96 -7.56 -13.06
N ASN A 89 7.56 -6.37 -13.00
CA ASN A 89 8.77 -6.04 -13.74
C ASN A 89 9.95 -6.93 -13.33
N MET A 90 10.07 -7.20 -12.03
CA MET A 90 11.06 -8.10 -11.45
C MET A 90 10.93 -9.54 -11.96
N ARG A 91 9.70 -10.07 -12.03
CA ARG A 91 9.40 -11.39 -12.61
C ARG A 91 9.76 -11.44 -14.09
N GLU A 92 9.50 -10.37 -14.82
CA GLU A 92 9.84 -10.25 -16.25
C GLU A 92 11.34 -10.00 -16.48
N GLY A 93 12.14 -9.83 -15.42
CA GLY A 93 13.58 -9.65 -15.48
C GLY A 93 14.01 -8.29 -16.02
N ARG A 94 13.18 -7.25 -15.87
CA ARG A 94 13.42 -5.93 -16.48
C ARG A 94 13.47 -4.80 -15.45
N PRO A 95 14.47 -3.92 -15.51
CA PRO A 95 15.74 -4.07 -16.23
C PRO A 95 16.60 -5.21 -15.63
N PRO A 96 17.36 -5.97 -16.44
CA PRO A 96 18.08 -7.17 -15.98
C PRO A 96 19.08 -6.89 -14.85
N GLU A 97 19.75 -5.73 -14.87
CA GLU A 97 20.69 -5.35 -13.82
C GLU A 97 20.02 -4.97 -12.50
N VAL A 98 18.83 -4.37 -12.57
CA VAL A 98 18.01 -4.10 -11.38
C VAL A 98 17.51 -5.42 -10.82
N ALA A 99 17.04 -6.31 -11.71
CA ALA A 99 16.55 -7.61 -11.31
C ALA A 99 17.64 -8.45 -10.64
N LYS A 100 18.84 -8.52 -11.24
CA LYS A 100 19.98 -9.24 -10.68
C LYS A 100 20.37 -8.68 -9.30
N ARG A 101 20.56 -7.37 -9.17
CA ARG A 101 20.93 -6.75 -7.87
C ARG A 101 19.88 -6.98 -6.79
N TYR A 102 18.60 -6.93 -7.14
CA TYR A 102 17.52 -7.23 -6.20
C TYR A 102 17.58 -8.67 -5.71
N ARG A 103 17.76 -9.65 -6.62
CA ARG A 103 17.91 -11.06 -6.24
C ARG A 103 19.12 -11.29 -5.35
N ASP A 104 20.26 -10.71 -5.73
CA ASP A 104 21.52 -10.86 -5.00
C ASP A 104 21.40 -10.30 -3.56
N ARG A 105 20.63 -9.22 -3.37
CA ARG A 105 20.43 -8.57 -2.05
C ARG A 105 19.36 -9.23 -1.18
N THR A 106 18.27 -9.69 -1.79
CA THR A 106 17.08 -10.15 -1.05
C THR A 106 16.93 -11.66 -1.00
N GLY A 107 17.61 -12.39 -1.89
CA GLY A 107 17.40 -13.81 -2.13
C GLY A 107 16.07 -14.16 -2.80
N ILE A 108 15.25 -13.17 -3.18
CA ILE A 108 13.93 -13.40 -3.77
C ILE A 108 14.09 -13.76 -5.25
N THR A 109 13.60 -14.92 -5.65
CA THR A 109 13.71 -15.43 -7.03
C THR A 109 12.48 -15.06 -7.88
N PRO A 110 12.58 -15.13 -9.23
CA PRO A 110 11.39 -15.01 -10.09
C PRO A 110 10.30 -16.04 -9.74
N GLU A 111 10.69 -17.24 -9.33
CA GLU A 111 9.81 -18.31 -8.88
C GLU A 111 9.09 -17.96 -7.57
N ASP A 112 9.78 -17.32 -6.63
CA ASP A 112 9.15 -16.79 -5.42
C ASP A 112 8.08 -15.75 -5.78
N VAL A 113 8.39 -14.82 -6.67
CA VAL A 113 7.44 -13.78 -7.13
C VAL A 113 6.23 -14.40 -7.84
N ALA A 114 6.41 -15.52 -8.56
CA ALA A 114 5.31 -16.23 -9.20
C ALA A 114 4.42 -17.02 -8.22
N ARG A 115 4.99 -17.50 -7.10
CA ARG A 115 4.32 -18.40 -6.16
C ARG A 115 3.74 -17.70 -4.94
N LEU A 116 4.36 -16.63 -4.48
CA LEU A 116 4.00 -15.93 -3.25
C LEU A 116 3.19 -14.67 -3.54
N GLY A 117 2.28 -14.33 -2.63
CA GLY A 117 1.58 -13.05 -2.68
C GLY A 117 2.52 -11.87 -2.42
N PRO A 118 2.18 -10.65 -2.91
CA PRO A 118 3.02 -9.46 -2.77
C PRO A 118 3.34 -9.12 -1.31
N GLU A 119 2.41 -9.34 -0.38
CA GLU A 119 2.65 -9.17 1.06
C GLU A 119 3.78 -10.07 1.58
N ALA A 120 3.79 -11.34 1.18
CA ALA A 120 4.80 -12.31 1.63
C ALA A 120 6.17 -11.98 1.02
N ILE A 121 6.19 -11.49 -0.23
CA ILE A 121 7.42 -11.02 -0.88
C ILE A 121 7.96 -9.78 -0.16
N MET A 122 7.11 -8.79 0.14
CA MET A 122 7.52 -7.60 0.92
C MET A 122 8.02 -7.99 2.31
N ALA A 123 7.34 -8.90 2.99
CA ALA A 123 7.76 -9.35 4.31
C ALA A 123 9.15 -9.98 4.27
N ARG A 124 9.42 -10.83 3.27
CA ARG A 124 10.75 -11.43 3.06
C ARG A 124 11.79 -10.38 2.68
N GLU A 125 11.48 -9.49 1.76
CA GLU A 125 12.36 -8.41 1.30
C GLU A 125 12.80 -7.53 2.47
N GLN A 126 11.83 -6.99 3.22
CA GLN A 126 12.09 -6.08 4.33
C GLN A 126 12.85 -6.79 5.47
N THR A 127 12.56 -8.08 5.70
CA THR A 127 13.31 -8.88 6.69
C THR A 127 14.75 -9.13 6.24
N ALA A 128 14.97 -9.51 4.97
CA ALA A 128 16.30 -9.73 4.42
C ALA A 128 17.15 -8.45 4.46
N LEU A 129 16.52 -7.31 4.19
CA LEU A 129 17.15 -6.00 4.16
C LEU A 129 17.12 -5.28 5.52
N ALA A 130 16.66 -5.93 6.59
CA ALA A 130 16.42 -5.30 7.90
C ALA A 130 17.65 -4.52 8.41
N LYS A 131 18.81 -5.19 8.51
CA LYS A 131 20.03 -4.54 9.01
C LYS A 131 20.67 -3.55 8.03
N GLU A 132 20.50 -3.77 6.73
CA GLU A 132 21.09 -2.92 5.70
C GLU A 132 20.30 -1.62 5.55
N MET A 133 18.97 -1.71 5.56
CA MET A 133 18.10 -0.56 5.33
C MET A 133 17.68 0.14 6.62
N TRP A 134 17.33 -0.62 7.68
CA TRP A 134 16.61 -0.08 8.82
C TRP A 134 17.49 0.22 10.04
N GLU A 135 18.61 -0.48 10.21
CA GLU A 135 19.51 -0.26 11.35
C GLU A 135 20.19 1.12 11.23
N GLY A 136 19.99 1.98 12.23
CA GLY A 136 20.49 3.36 12.19
C GLY A 136 19.71 4.29 11.26
N SER A 137 18.64 3.80 10.62
CA SER A 137 17.77 4.67 9.81
C SER A 137 16.96 5.62 10.69
N ARG A 138 16.83 6.86 10.24
CA ARG A 138 16.16 7.92 11.00
C ARG A 138 15.47 8.91 10.08
N VAL A 139 14.39 9.47 10.59
CA VAL A 139 13.73 10.63 10.01
C VAL A 139 14.53 11.87 10.37
N TYR A 140 14.79 12.74 9.40
CA TYR A 140 15.46 14.02 9.65
C TYR A 140 14.57 15.23 9.31
N ASP A 141 13.49 15.03 8.55
CA ASP A 141 12.57 16.09 8.17
C ASP A 141 11.17 15.49 7.92
N VAL A 142 10.15 16.20 8.41
CA VAL A 142 8.74 15.86 8.18
C VAL A 142 8.01 17.12 7.80
N GLU A 143 7.45 17.12 6.60
CA GLU A 143 6.63 18.20 6.09
C GLU A 143 5.18 17.76 6.01
N VAL A 144 4.29 18.41 6.77
CA VAL A 144 2.85 18.13 6.77
C VAL A 144 2.10 19.24 6.05
N ARG A 145 1.25 18.86 5.09
CA ARG A 145 0.41 19.78 4.29
C ARG A 145 -1.02 19.25 4.24
N GLY A 146 -1.88 19.77 5.10
CA GLY A 146 -3.26 19.29 5.23
C GLY A 146 -3.30 17.81 5.58
N GLU A 147 -3.93 17.00 4.74
CA GLU A 147 -4.02 15.54 4.90
C GLU A 147 -2.83 14.77 4.31
N GLY A 148 -1.81 15.46 3.78
CA GLY A 148 -0.60 14.86 3.23
C GLY A 148 0.63 15.09 4.10
N ALA A 149 1.58 14.16 4.06
CA ALA A 149 2.91 14.37 4.64
C ALA A 149 4.01 13.77 3.76
N ILE A 150 5.16 14.46 3.71
CA ILE A 150 6.42 13.90 3.23
C ILE A 150 7.32 13.69 4.43
N LEU A 151 7.85 12.48 4.54
CA LEU A 151 8.86 12.13 5.52
C LEU A 151 10.17 11.85 4.79
N ARG A 152 11.24 12.54 5.20
CA ARG A 152 12.59 12.32 4.68
C ARG A 152 13.42 11.59 5.71
N SER A 153 14.11 10.55 5.25
CA SER A 153 14.88 9.66 6.09
C SER A 153 16.25 9.39 5.48
N THR A 154 17.23 9.13 6.34
CA THR A 154 18.50 8.53 5.93
C THR A 154 18.49 7.06 6.26
N LEU A 155 18.94 6.21 5.32
CA LEU A 155 19.25 4.81 5.59
C LEU A 155 20.67 4.69 6.16
N ARG A 156 21.05 3.47 6.57
CA ARG A 156 22.37 3.18 7.16
C ARG A 156 23.54 3.56 6.26
N ASP A 157 23.41 3.32 4.96
CA ASP A 157 24.41 3.62 3.95
C ASP A 157 24.52 5.12 3.62
N GLY A 158 23.74 5.96 4.32
CA GLY A 158 23.65 7.39 4.09
C GLY A 158 22.75 7.77 2.91
N SER A 159 22.11 6.79 2.24
CA SER A 159 21.15 7.10 1.18
C SER A 159 19.90 7.76 1.75
N GLU A 160 19.42 8.78 1.03
CA GLU A 160 18.20 9.50 1.42
C GLU A 160 16.96 8.88 0.77
N ARG A 161 15.86 8.83 1.53
CA ARG A 161 14.58 8.30 1.06
C ARG A 161 13.45 9.21 1.48
N ALA A 162 12.52 9.44 0.56
CA ALA A 162 11.25 10.12 0.81
C ALA A 162 10.10 9.12 0.89
N TRP A 163 9.24 9.31 1.89
CA TRP A 163 8.01 8.56 2.13
C TRP A 163 6.83 9.50 2.03
N PHE A 164 5.82 9.12 1.24
CA PHE A 164 4.58 9.87 1.15
C PHE A 164 3.54 9.23 2.03
N LEU A 165 2.94 10.02 2.89
CA LEU A 165 1.89 9.60 3.77
C LEU A 165 0.64 10.43 3.55
N ARG A 166 -0.51 9.81 3.80
CA ARG A 166 -1.81 10.45 3.79
C ARG A 166 -2.57 10.13 5.06
N LEU A 167 -3.26 11.13 5.59
CA LEU A 167 -4.19 11.00 6.69
C LEU A 167 -5.54 10.56 6.12
N ILE A 168 -5.93 9.31 6.39
CA ILE A 168 -7.21 8.74 5.97
C ILE A 168 -7.93 8.25 7.21
N ASP A 169 -9.16 8.72 7.43
CA ASP A 169 -9.98 8.37 8.60
C ASP A 169 -9.22 8.57 9.93
N GLY A 170 -8.46 9.66 10.01
CA GLY A 170 -7.62 10.02 11.15
C GLY A 170 -6.35 9.19 11.30
N ALA A 171 -6.00 8.30 10.36
CA ALA A 171 -4.83 7.42 10.40
C ALA A 171 -3.80 7.83 9.33
N TRP A 172 -2.54 8.00 9.73
CA TRP A 172 -1.45 8.16 8.78
C TRP A 172 -1.10 6.82 8.12
N ARG A 173 -1.11 6.81 6.79
CA ARG A 173 -0.84 5.63 5.96
C ARG A 173 0.14 5.97 4.84
N VAL A 174 0.92 4.99 4.41
CA VAL A 174 1.88 5.13 3.32
C VAL A 174 1.13 5.13 1.99
N ASP A 175 1.16 6.25 1.28
CA ASP A 175 0.49 6.45 -0.01
C ASP A 175 1.41 6.11 -1.20
N ASN A 176 2.73 6.27 -1.03
CA ASN A 176 3.72 5.86 -2.02
C ASN A 176 5.05 5.54 -1.32
N LEU A 177 5.64 4.40 -1.70
CA LEU A 177 6.91 3.93 -1.19
C LEU A 177 8.03 4.32 -2.16
N GLN A 178 9.10 4.94 -1.65
CA GLN A 178 10.35 5.13 -2.40
C GLN A 178 10.19 5.91 -3.71
N ALA A 179 9.69 7.13 -3.60
CA ALA A 179 9.90 8.05 -4.69
C ALA A 179 11.39 8.24 -4.98
N VAL A 180 11.76 8.16 -6.26
CA VAL A 180 13.10 8.57 -6.69
C VAL A 180 13.14 10.09 -6.56
N THR A 181 14.03 10.57 -5.70
CA THR A 181 14.47 11.96 -5.76
C THR A 181 15.63 12.04 -6.75
N ASP A 182 15.66 13.05 -7.60
CA ASP A 182 16.86 13.32 -8.40
C ASP A 182 18.03 13.76 -7.52
N ALA A 183 19.19 14.02 -8.14
CA ALA A 183 20.39 14.46 -7.43
C ALA A 183 20.19 15.80 -6.69
N GLU A 184 19.16 16.58 -7.06
CA GLU A 184 18.78 17.84 -6.43
C GLU A 184 17.68 17.66 -5.36
N GLY A 185 17.30 16.42 -5.05
CA GLY A 185 16.27 16.12 -4.06
C GLY A 185 14.83 16.36 -4.55
N ARG A 186 14.62 16.57 -5.86
CA ARG A 186 13.30 16.81 -6.45
C ARG A 186 12.59 15.49 -6.71
N TYR A 187 11.29 15.49 -6.43
CA TYR A 187 10.42 14.33 -6.59
C TYR A 187 10.18 14.01 -8.07
N LEU A 188 10.53 12.79 -8.49
CA LEU A 188 10.33 12.32 -9.87
C LEU A 188 8.96 11.66 -10.12
N GLY A 189 8.08 11.56 -9.12
CA GLY A 189 6.75 10.97 -9.27
C GLY A 189 6.60 9.59 -8.63
N ARG A 190 5.38 9.06 -8.77
CA ARG A 190 5.01 7.67 -8.48
C ARG A 190 5.54 6.75 -9.58
N ALA A 191 5.46 5.43 -9.37
CA ALA A 191 5.82 4.44 -10.39
C ALA A 191 5.00 4.59 -11.69
N ASP A 192 3.79 5.16 -11.61
CA ASP A 192 2.93 5.50 -12.75
C ASP A 192 3.24 6.88 -13.39
N GLY A 193 4.32 7.55 -12.97
CA GLY A 193 4.73 8.86 -13.45
C GLY A 193 3.88 10.03 -12.92
N THR A 194 2.91 9.77 -12.05
CA THR A 194 2.07 10.83 -11.49
C THR A 194 2.76 11.52 -10.31
N VAL A 195 2.72 12.85 -10.31
CA VAL A 195 3.09 13.68 -9.17
C VAL A 195 1.81 14.26 -8.59
N PRO A 196 1.44 13.96 -7.32
CA PRO A 196 0.25 14.58 -6.75
C PRO A 196 0.41 16.11 -6.77
N PRO A 197 -0.64 16.86 -7.16
CA PRO A 197 -0.55 18.30 -7.45
C PRO A 197 0.09 19.13 -6.32
N GLU A 198 -0.17 18.75 -5.08
CA GLU A 198 0.35 19.37 -3.87
C GLU A 198 1.89 19.24 -3.71
N TRP A 199 2.52 18.36 -4.48
CA TRP A 199 3.96 18.06 -4.45
C TRP A 199 4.72 18.49 -5.71
N ARG A 200 4.06 19.15 -6.67
CA ARG A 200 4.69 19.65 -7.90
C ARG A 200 5.63 20.84 -7.70
N ARG A 201 5.69 21.41 -6.50
CA ARG A 201 6.60 22.53 -6.20
C ARG A 201 7.89 22.03 -5.53
N PRO A 202 9.06 22.32 -6.09
CA PRO A 202 10.33 22.03 -5.41
C PRO A 202 10.43 22.85 -4.12
N ARG A 203 11.08 22.29 -3.11
CA ARG A 203 11.63 23.05 -1.98
C ARG A 203 12.62 24.05 -2.58
N GLN A 204 12.51 25.34 -2.27
CA GLN A 204 13.63 26.24 -2.56
C GLN A 204 14.81 25.77 -1.72
N ALA A 205 16.00 25.72 -2.30
CA ALA A 205 17.23 25.42 -1.56
C ALA A 205 17.36 26.48 -0.44
N GLY A 206 17.12 26.07 0.82
CA GLY A 206 17.15 26.97 1.98
C GLY A 206 16.15 26.63 3.09
N ASP A 207 15.04 25.95 2.79
CA ASP A 207 13.95 25.80 3.76
C ASP A 207 14.06 24.56 4.67
N GLY A 208 15.24 23.92 4.79
CA GLY A 208 15.41 22.68 5.55
C GLY A 208 16.72 22.61 6.31
N PRO A 209 16.76 21.87 7.44
CA PRO A 209 18.01 21.61 8.12
C PRO A 209 18.99 20.95 7.14
N ALA A 210 20.25 21.42 7.15
CA ALA A 210 21.29 20.86 6.31
C ALA A 210 21.37 19.35 6.53
N PRO A 211 21.53 18.53 5.47
CA PRO A 211 21.72 17.11 5.63
C PRO A 211 22.90 16.87 6.59
N PRO A 212 22.81 15.89 7.51
CA PRO A 212 23.88 15.65 8.47
C PRO A 212 25.17 15.38 7.70
N GLU A 213 26.22 16.13 8.06
CA GLU A 213 27.53 15.97 7.44
C GLU A 213 27.93 14.49 7.47
N ARG A 214 28.33 13.96 6.30
CA ARG A 214 28.75 12.58 6.14
C ARG A 214 29.86 12.30 7.16
N LEU A 215 29.57 11.51 8.18
CA LEU A 215 30.60 10.98 9.07
C LEU A 215 31.51 10.10 8.20
N ARG A 216 32.72 10.59 7.97
CA ARG A 216 33.80 9.88 7.25
C ARG A 216 34.43 8.81 8.13
#